data_AF-A0A8I2Z790-F1
#
_entry.id   AF-A0A8I2Z790-F1
#
_cell.length_a   1.000
_cell.length_b   1.000
_cell.length_c   1.000
_cell.angle_alpha   90.00
_cell.angle_beta   90.00
_cell.angle_gamma   90.00
#
_symmetry.space_group_name_H-M   'P 1'
#
loop_
_entity.id
_entity.type
_entity.pdbx_description
1 polymer ?
#
loop_
_entity_poly.entity_id
_entity_poly.type
_entity_poly.pdbx_seq_one_letter_code
_entity_poly.pdbx_strand_id
1 'polypeptide(L)'
;MTDPCNSRPQFSVLVVGCGLCGLASALALAQAGHRVTIGAGIQLSPNATRLLQRWGVFEEVLKYAAQPEAGTFRSYRGDVLSQSPPVSHPTLVREEAPYIVIHRADLLRALLSGMGRHGITLRLSSEVKEIDFDKPSIRLSDGEVYGADLILGADGERSRCRGILLGREDPPHSPGDVVYRVSVPTKNIADGHPAWDLKRRSSVNFWMGPGGHAVSYLIQHDILNMVLVYTEGAGGKVMYGPQRADLEEFRSKIANWDSVSS
;
A
#
# COMPACT_ATOMS: atom_id res chain seq x y z
N MET A 1 -28.49 -29.21 21.54
CA MET A 1 -29.28 -28.78 20.36
C MET A 1 -28.53 -27.61 19.75
N THR A 2 -28.25 -27.64 18.45
CA THR A 2 -27.65 -26.51 17.71
C THR A 2 -28.77 -25.67 17.12
N ASP A 3 -28.71 -24.36 17.32
CA ASP A 3 -29.79 -23.44 16.93
C ASP A 3 -29.85 -23.29 15.38
N PRO A 4 -30.93 -23.72 14.71
CA PRO A 4 -30.99 -23.73 13.25
C PRO A 4 -31.17 -22.33 12.64
N CYS A 5 -31.42 -21.29 13.45
CA CYS A 5 -31.82 -19.97 12.96
C CYS A 5 -30.66 -19.00 12.68
N ASN A 6 -29.39 -19.42 12.84
CA ASN A 6 -28.21 -18.55 12.71
C ASN A 6 -27.30 -18.89 11.51
N SER A 7 -27.88 -19.33 10.39
CA SER A 7 -27.19 -19.39 9.11
C SER A 7 -26.98 -17.97 8.57
N ARG A 8 -25.78 -17.40 8.77
CA ARG A 8 -25.41 -16.10 8.18
C ARG A 8 -25.60 -16.15 6.65
N PRO A 9 -26.24 -15.15 6.02
CA PRO A 9 -26.51 -15.18 4.59
C PRO A 9 -25.21 -15.21 3.76
N GLN A 10 -25.10 -16.16 2.84
CA GLN A 10 -24.00 -16.22 1.87
C GLN A 10 -24.34 -15.36 0.65
N PHE A 11 -23.75 -14.16 0.58
CA PHE A 11 -23.79 -13.32 -0.60
C PHE A 11 -22.72 -13.70 -1.64
N SER A 12 -23.04 -13.46 -2.90
CA SER A 12 -22.11 -13.30 -4.01
C SER A 12 -21.71 -11.82 -4.10
N VAL A 13 -20.42 -11.52 -4.14
CA VAL A 13 -19.90 -10.15 -4.12
C VAL A 13 -18.87 -9.95 -5.23
N LEU A 14 -19.10 -8.99 -6.12
CA LEU A 14 -18.10 -8.59 -7.12
C LEU A 14 -17.30 -7.42 -6.58
N VAL A 15 -15.98 -7.51 -6.58
CA VAL A 15 -15.10 -6.45 -6.05
C VAL A 15 -14.24 -5.94 -7.20
N VAL A 16 -14.56 -4.74 -7.69
CA VAL A 16 -13.97 -4.17 -8.90
C VAL A 16 -12.62 -3.56 -8.54
N GLY A 17 -11.53 -4.19 -9.00
CA GLY A 17 -10.16 -3.79 -8.69
C GLY A 17 -9.67 -4.27 -7.33
N CYS A 18 -8.36 -4.50 -7.21
CA CYS A 18 -7.75 -4.88 -5.92
C CYS A 18 -6.36 -4.30 -5.67
N GLY A 19 -6.29 -2.97 -5.81
CA GLY A 19 -5.67 -2.16 -4.74
C GLY A 19 -5.90 -2.81 -3.37
N LEU A 20 -4.97 -2.73 -2.40
CA LEU A 20 -5.03 -3.59 -1.21
C LEU A 20 -6.43 -3.68 -0.57
N CYS A 21 -7.15 -2.56 -0.57
CA CYS A 21 -8.57 -2.46 -0.20
C CYS A 21 -9.44 -3.60 -0.77
N GLY A 22 -9.33 -3.94 -2.06
CA GLY A 22 -10.04 -5.05 -2.68
C GLY A 22 -9.55 -6.43 -2.25
N LEU A 23 -8.22 -6.64 -2.11
CA LEU A 23 -7.66 -7.93 -1.61
C LEU A 23 -8.14 -8.19 -0.19
N ALA A 24 -7.95 -7.19 0.66
CA ALA A 24 -8.39 -7.13 2.05
C ALA A 24 -9.90 -7.38 2.15
N SER A 25 -10.70 -6.64 1.39
CA SER A 25 -12.17 -6.77 1.40
C SER A 25 -12.59 -8.17 1.00
N ALA A 26 -12.06 -8.72 -0.09
CA ALA A 26 -12.43 -10.06 -0.54
C ALA A 26 -11.99 -11.15 0.43
N LEU A 27 -10.80 -11.03 1.03
CA LEU A 27 -10.31 -11.99 2.01
C LEU A 27 -11.14 -11.95 3.31
N ALA A 28 -11.56 -10.74 3.73
CA ALA A 28 -12.52 -10.57 4.82
C ALA A 28 -13.93 -11.11 4.49
N LEU A 29 -14.45 -10.82 3.30
CA LEU A 29 -15.76 -11.29 2.83
C LEU A 29 -15.79 -12.82 2.69
N ALA A 30 -14.72 -13.43 2.16
CA ALA A 30 -14.63 -14.87 2.04
C ALA A 30 -14.48 -15.57 3.41
N GLN A 31 -13.76 -14.96 4.37
CA GLN A 31 -13.79 -15.43 5.76
C GLN A 31 -15.15 -15.25 6.44
N ALA A 32 -15.95 -14.25 6.05
CA ALA A 32 -17.34 -14.11 6.48
C ALA A 32 -18.30 -15.13 5.83
N GLY A 33 -17.83 -15.87 4.82
CA GLY A 33 -18.56 -16.94 4.12
C GLY A 33 -19.14 -16.55 2.76
N HIS A 34 -18.68 -15.45 2.14
CA HIS A 34 -19.17 -14.92 0.86
C HIS A 34 -18.28 -15.31 -0.33
N ARG A 35 -18.77 -15.18 -1.58
CA ARG A 35 -18.03 -15.52 -2.82
C ARG A 35 -17.50 -14.24 -3.51
N VAL A 36 -16.26 -14.23 -4.04
CA VAL A 36 -15.57 -12.96 -4.44
C VAL A 36 -14.57 -13.05 -5.63
N THR A 37 -14.25 -11.92 -6.30
CA THR A 37 -13.43 -11.76 -7.56
C THR A 37 -12.68 -10.38 -7.63
N ILE A 38 -11.41 -10.22 -8.14
CA ILE A 38 -10.53 -9.00 -7.94
C ILE A 38 -9.16 -8.78 -8.75
N GLY A 39 -8.39 -7.63 -8.62
CA GLY A 39 -6.93 -7.38 -9.04
C GLY A 39 -6.03 -6.11 -8.60
N ALA A 40 -4.90 -6.30 -7.82
CA ALA A 40 -3.67 -5.54 -7.30
C ALA A 40 -3.51 -3.98 -6.97
N GLY A 41 -2.82 -3.33 -5.95
CA GLY A 41 -2.01 -3.53 -4.66
C GLY A 41 -1.32 -2.22 -4.03
N ILE A 42 -0.70 -2.17 -2.79
CA ILE A 42 0.27 -1.16 -2.13
C ILE A 42 0.94 -1.54 -0.72
N GLN A 43 0.83 -0.75 0.40
CA GLN A 43 1.59 -0.75 1.71
C GLN A 43 0.70 -0.93 3.00
N LEU A 44 1.25 -1.15 4.23
CA LEU A 44 0.49 -1.46 5.49
C LEU A 44 1.03 -0.88 6.82
N SER A 45 0.17 -0.85 7.87
CA SER A 45 0.41 -0.39 9.26
C SER A 45 -0.29 -1.31 10.31
N PRO A 46 -0.05 -1.19 11.65
CA PRO A 46 -0.51 -2.16 12.68
C PRO A 46 -2.01 -2.49 12.69
N ASN A 47 -2.85 -1.48 12.49
CA ASN A 47 -4.30 -1.64 12.31
C ASN A 47 -4.69 -2.58 11.16
N ALA A 48 -3.83 -2.71 10.14
CA ALA A 48 -4.03 -3.57 8.99
C ALA A 48 -3.23 -4.89 9.07
N THR A 49 -2.07 -4.94 9.74
CA THR A 49 -1.37 -6.21 10.01
C THR A 49 -2.17 -7.11 10.96
N ARG A 50 -2.90 -6.51 11.92
CA ARG A 50 -3.91 -7.21 12.75
C ARG A 50 -5.04 -7.87 11.95
N LEU A 51 -5.34 -7.33 10.75
CA LEU A 51 -6.30 -7.96 9.85
C LEU A 51 -5.66 -9.14 9.09
N LEU A 52 -4.42 -9.01 8.60
CA LEU A 52 -3.66 -10.12 7.99
C LEU A 52 -3.58 -11.36 8.90
N GLN A 53 -3.47 -11.15 10.22
CA GLN A 53 -3.43 -12.22 11.22
C GLN A 53 -4.76 -12.97 11.29
N ARG A 54 -5.88 -12.23 11.43
CA ARG A 54 -7.24 -12.82 11.37
C ARG A 54 -7.47 -13.55 10.05
N TRP A 55 -6.94 -13.00 8.96
CA TRP A 55 -7.00 -13.57 7.61
C TRP A 55 -6.07 -14.77 7.36
N GLY A 56 -5.24 -15.19 8.32
CA GLY A 56 -4.38 -16.37 8.20
C GLY A 56 -3.26 -16.26 7.15
N VAL A 57 -2.96 -15.05 6.68
CA VAL A 57 -1.92 -14.76 5.66
C VAL A 57 -0.70 -14.03 6.24
N PHE A 58 -0.74 -13.62 7.51
CA PHE A 58 0.31 -12.85 8.16
C PHE A 58 1.69 -13.53 8.11
N GLU A 59 1.77 -14.83 8.40
CA GLU A 59 3.02 -15.61 8.32
C GLU A 59 3.59 -15.68 6.89
N GLU A 60 2.74 -15.61 5.86
CA GLU A 60 3.20 -15.54 4.47
C GLU A 60 3.70 -14.13 4.13
N VAL A 61 3.06 -13.09 4.66
CA VAL A 61 3.51 -11.70 4.53
C VAL A 61 4.85 -11.47 5.23
N LEU A 62 5.05 -12.04 6.42
CA LEU A 62 6.28 -11.86 7.21
C LEU A 62 7.55 -12.34 6.49
N LYS A 63 7.46 -13.39 5.65
CA LYS A 63 8.61 -13.90 4.86
C LYS A 63 9.24 -12.86 3.92
N TYR A 64 8.48 -11.81 3.56
CA TYR A 64 8.89 -10.77 2.62
C TYR A 64 8.92 -9.37 3.24
N ALA A 65 8.57 -9.25 4.52
CA ALA A 65 8.53 -8.00 5.26
C ALA A 65 9.75 -7.84 6.17
N ALA A 66 10.28 -6.62 6.27
CA ALA A 66 11.16 -6.24 7.36
C ALA A 66 10.32 -5.62 8.49
N GLN A 67 10.71 -5.83 9.74
CA GLN A 67 10.11 -5.18 10.91
C GLN A 67 11.06 -4.07 11.39
N PRO A 68 10.71 -2.78 11.25
CA PRO A 68 11.58 -1.71 11.73
C PRO A 68 11.62 -1.67 13.26
N GLU A 69 12.83 -1.68 13.81
CA GLU A 69 13.15 -1.46 15.22
C GLU A 69 12.55 -0.15 15.73
N ALA A 70 12.66 0.96 15.00
CA ALA A 70 12.13 2.28 15.41
C ALA A 70 11.90 3.24 14.24
N GLY A 71 11.04 4.24 14.46
CA GLY A 71 10.98 5.45 13.65
C GLY A 71 11.93 6.53 14.21
N THR A 72 12.76 7.14 13.37
CA THR A 72 13.70 8.21 13.75
C THR A 72 13.39 9.47 12.95
N PHE A 73 13.01 10.55 13.61
CA PHE A 73 12.83 11.86 13.00
C PHE A 73 14.14 12.62 12.99
N ARG A 74 14.51 13.16 11.82
CA ARG A 74 15.77 13.85 11.58
C ARG A 74 15.55 15.24 11.00
N SER A 75 16.46 16.15 11.31
CA SER A 75 16.57 17.39 10.55
C SER A 75 17.17 17.10 9.17
N TYR A 76 16.95 18.00 8.21
CA TYR A 76 17.68 18.06 6.94
C TYR A 76 19.19 18.34 7.09
N ARG A 77 19.71 18.47 8.34
CA ARG A 77 21.12 18.65 8.71
C ARG A 77 21.69 17.43 9.47
N GLY A 78 21.01 16.28 9.42
CA GLY A 78 21.46 15.03 10.06
C GLY A 78 21.02 14.82 11.51
N ASP A 79 20.74 15.89 12.26
CA ASP A 79 20.37 15.84 13.68
C ASP A 79 19.20 14.88 13.94
N VAL A 80 19.25 14.10 15.02
CA VAL A 80 18.07 13.35 15.49
C VAL A 80 17.19 14.29 16.31
N LEU A 81 16.01 14.62 15.78
CA LEU A 81 15.02 15.48 16.42
C LEU A 81 14.16 14.72 17.43
N SER A 82 13.85 13.46 17.12
CA SER A 82 13.08 12.56 17.98
C SER A 82 13.25 11.11 17.50
N GLN A 83 13.05 10.14 18.39
CA GLN A 83 13.01 8.72 18.04
C GLN A 83 11.82 8.07 18.76
N SER A 84 11.07 7.21 18.06
CA SER A 84 10.03 6.41 18.70
C SER A 84 10.65 5.44 19.72
N PRO A 85 9.89 4.99 20.72
CA PRO A 85 10.22 3.75 21.41
C PRO A 85 10.44 2.63 20.38
N PRO A 86 11.35 1.68 20.64
CA PRO A 86 11.53 0.57 19.72
C PRO A 86 10.31 -0.34 19.70
N VAL A 87 10.05 -1.10 18.62
CA VAL A 87 8.91 -2.05 18.57
C VAL A 87 8.98 -3.14 19.65
N SER A 88 10.18 -3.41 20.20
CA SER A 88 10.40 -4.26 21.37
C SER A 88 10.02 -3.62 22.71
N HIS A 89 9.58 -2.36 22.73
CA HIS A 89 9.19 -1.65 23.95
C HIS A 89 7.89 -2.24 24.53
N PRO A 90 7.79 -2.51 25.86
CA PRO A 90 6.64 -3.22 26.44
C PRO A 90 5.26 -2.58 26.24
N THR A 91 5.18 -1.31 25.82
CA THR A 91 3.91 -0.65 25.47
C THR A 91 3.47 -0.92 24.03
N LEU A 92 4.40 -1.27 23.14
CA LEU A 92 4.15 -1.59 21.73
C LEU A 92 4.02 -3.10 21.51
N VAL A 93 4.83 -3.91 22.22
CA VAL A 93 4.74 -5.39 22.23
C VAL A 93 3.37 -5.90 22.75
N ARG A 94 2.62 -5.05 23.46
CA ARG A 94 1.23 -5.34 23.87
C ARG A 94 0.21 -5.30 22.73
N GLU A 95 0.53 -4.68 21.60
CA GLU A 95 -0.24 -4.86 20.38
C GLU A 95 0.29 -6.09 19.63
N GLU A 96 -0.53 -7.14 19.52
CA GLU A 96 -0.17 -8.43 18.92
C GLU A 96 0.21 -8.34 17.42
N ALA A 97 0.16 -7.16 16.81
CA ALA A 97 0.31 -6.89 15.39
C ALA A 97 1.41 -5.85 15.12
N PRO A 98 2.62 -6.24 14.69
CA PRO A 98 3.74 -5.31 14.52
C PRO A 98 3.56 -4.34 13.34
N TYR A 99 4.31 -3.24 13.40
CA TYR A 99 4.57 -2.37 12.26
C TYR A 99 5.57 -3.05 11.32
N ILE A 100 5.26 -3.11 10.01
CA ILE A 100 6.09 -3.79 9.02
C ILE A 100 6.29 -2.93 7.77
N VAL A 101 7.44 -3.08 7.11
CA VAL A 101 7.69 -2.54 5.77
C VAL A 101 7.89 -3.70 4.78
N ILE A 102 7.11 -3.70 3.71
CA ILE A 102 7.09 -4.77 2.70
C ILE A 102 6.99 -4.17 1.31
N HIS A 103 7.62 -4.81 0.33
CA HIS A 103 7.50 -4.42 -1.06
C HIS A 103 6.10 -4.76 -1.61
N ARG A 104 5.51 -3.82 -2.38
CA ARG A 104 4.15 -3.94 -2.95
C ARG A 104 3.90 -5.29 -3.63
N ALA A 105 4.85 -5.77 -4.43
CA ALA A 105 4.69 -7.00 -5.19
C ALA A 105 4.63 -8.26 -4.32
N ASP A 106 5.23 -8.23 -3.13
CA ASP A 106 5.33 -9.40 -2.25
C ASP A 106 4.16 -9.49 -1.27
N LEU A 107 3.68 -8.34 -0.78
CA LEU A 107 2.38 -8.28 -0.12
C LEU A 107 1.25 -8.74 -1.05
N LEU A 108 1.32 -8.37 -2.33
CA LEU A 108 0.43 -8.90 -3.37
C LEU A 108 0.50 -10.42 -3.47
N ARG A 109 1.71 -11.00 -3.63
CA ARG A 109 1.92 -12.45 -3.70
C ARG A 109 1.36 -13.19 -2.48
N ALA A 110 1.64 -12.69 -1.27
CA ALA A 110 1.15 -13.30 -0.03
C ALA A 110 -0.39 -13.26 0.07
N LEU A 111 -1.02 -12.12 -0.23
CA LEU A 111 -2.49 -12.01 -0.26
C LEU A 111 -3.13 -12.90 -1.33
N LEU A 112 -2.54 -12.96 -2.53
CA LEU A 112 -2.99 -13.85 -3.62
C LEU A 112 -2.87 -15.33 -3.21
N SER A 113 -1.83 -15.73 -2.46
CA SER A 113 -1.66 -17.12 -2.01
C SER A 113 -2.76 -17.59 -1.05
N GLY A 114 -3.35 -16.68 -0.27
CA GLY A 114 -4.47 -16.98 0.62
C GLY A 114 -5.78 -17.27 -0.10
N MET A 115 -5.97 -16.71 -1.30
CA MET A 115 -7.24 -16.77 -2.05
C MET A 115 -7.71 -18.19 -2.36
N GLY A 116 -6.80 -19.05 -2.80
CA GLY A 116 -7.12 -20.44 -3.16
C GLY A 116 -7.67 -21.25 -1.98
N ARG A 117 -7.31 -20.87 -0.74
CA ARG A 117 -7.84 -21.50 0.49
C ARG A 117 -9.27 -21.06 0.83
N HIS A 118 -9.75 -19.97 0.21
CA HIS A 118 -11.01 -19.31 0.52
C HIS A 118 -11.99 -19.25 -0.67
N GLY A 119 -11.72 -19.97 -1.77
CA GLY A 119 -12.65 -20.08 -2.91
C GLY A 119 -12.86 -18.78 -3.69
N ILE A 120 -11.91 -17.85 -3.62
CA ILE A 120 -11.97 -16.55 -4.32
C ILE A 120 -11.56 -16.75 -5.80
N THR A 121 -12.40 -16.33 -6.72
CA THR A 121 -12.20 -16.48 -8.18
C THR A 121 -11.46 -15.25 -8.73
N LEU A 122 -10.14 -15.30 -8.85
CA LEU A 122 -9.39 -14.18 -9.43
C LEU A 122 -9.67 -14.05 -10.95
N ARG A 123 -10.04 -12.85 -11.41
CA ARG A 123 -10.13 -12.51 -12.84
C ARG A 123 -9.30 -11.27 -13.14
N LEU A 124 -8.26 -11.45 -13.95
CA LEU A 124 -7.35 -10.39 -14.39
C LEU A 124 -7.71 -9.97 -15.82
N SER A 125 -7.28 -8.77 -16.22
CA SER A 125 -7.61 -8.13 -17.51
C SER A 125 -9.11 -7.86 -17.75
N SER A 126 -9.95 -8.05 -16.75
CA SER A 126 -11.39 -7.75 -16.77
C SER A 126 -11.67 -6.28 -16.43
N GLU A 127 -11.55 -5.37 -17.41
CA GLU A 127 -11.96 -3.97 -17.21
C GLU A 127 -13.50 -3.88 -17.20
N VAL A 128 -14.08 -3.42 -16.09
CA VAL A 128 -15.52 -3.10 -16.04
C VAL A 128 -15.80 -1.88 -16.92
N LYS A 129 -16.84 -1.95 -17.76
CA LYS A 129 -17.33 -0.84 -18.59
C LYS A 129 -18.56 -0.17 -18.00
N GLU A 130 -19.52 -0.95 -17.51
CA GLU A 130 -20.83 -0.52 -17.05
C GLU A 130 -21.20 -1.23 -15.73
N ILE A 131 -22.07 -0.61 -14.95
CA ILE A 131 -22.66 -1.18 -13.73
C ILE A 131 -24.18 -0.97 -13.82
N ASP A 132 -24.94 -2.06 -13.64
CA ASP A 132 -26.38 -2.05 -13.41
C ASP A 132 -26.61 -2.03 -11.88
N PHE A 133 -27.41 -1.08 -11.40
CA PHE A 133 -27.73 -0.90 -9.98
C PHE A 133 -29.10 -1.47 -9.59
N ASP A 134 -30.04 -1.57 -10.54
CA ASP A 134 -31.37 -2.13 -10.31
C ASP A 134 -31.31 -3.66 -10.25
N LYS A 135 -30.41 -4.25 -11.05
CA LYS A 135 -30.03 -5.66 -11.00
C LYS A 135 -28.49 -5.75 -10.88
N PRO A 136 -27.94 -5.70 -9.63
CA PRO A 136 -26.51 -5.58 -9.36
C PRO A 136 -25.62 -6.47 -10.23
N SER A 137 -25.08 -5.87 -11.29
CA SER A 137 -24.20 -6.55 -12.24
C SER A 137 -23.19 -5.61 -12.89
N ILE A 138 -22.08 -6.17 -13.35
CA ILE A 138 -21.03 -5.46 -14.10
C ILE A 138 -20.97 -6.01 -15.52
N ARG A 139 -20.79 -5.14 -16.51
CA ARG A 139 -20.38 -5.54 -17.87
C ARG A 139 -18.88 -5.28 -18.05
N LEU A 140 -18.17 -6.23 -18.64
CA LEU A 140 -16.74 -6.14 -18.92
C LEU A 140 -16.45 -5.57 -20.33
N SER A 141 -15.18 -5.26 -20.59
CA SER A 141 -14.64 -4.76 -21.87
C SER A 141 -14.81 -5.69 -23.07
N ASP A 142 -14.92 -6.99 -22.81
CA ASP A 142 -15.19 -8.06 -23.78
C ASP A 142 -16.70 -8.31 -24.01
N GLY A 143 -17.56 -7.65 -23.23
CA GLY A 143 -19.02 -7.82 -23.25
C GLY A 143 -19.56 -8.87 -22.29
N GLU A 144 -18.74 -9.62 -21.55
CA GLU A 144 -19.22 -10.53 -20.50
C GLU A 144 -19.97 -9.75 -19.40
N VAL A 145 -21.04 -10.34 -18.85
CA VAL A 145 -21.85 -9.73 -17.77
C VAL A 145 -21.86 -10.64 -16.54
N TYR A 146 -21.55 -10.08 -15.38
CA TYR A 146 -21.51 -10.78 -14.09
C TYR A 146 -22.50 -10.16 -13.12
N GLY A 147 -23.49 -10.94 -12.69
CA GLY A 147 -24.43 -10.58 -11.62
C GLY A 147 -23.95 -11.03 -10.23
N ALA A 148 -24.37 -10.29 -9.21
CA ALA A 148 -24.07 -10.56 -7.80
C ALA A 148 -25.19 -10.01 -6.90
N ASP A 149 -25.07 -10.21 -5.58
CA ASP A 149 -25.93 -9.54 -4.60
C ASP A 149 -25.37 -8.15 -4.24
N LEU A 150 -24.04 -7.98 -4.33
CA LEU A 150 -23.32 -6.74 -4.00
C LEU A 150 -22.17 -6.48 -4.97
N ILE A 151 -21.89 -5.19 -5.22
CA ILE A 151 -20.71 -4.72 -5.97
C ILE A 151 -19.93 -3.74 -5.10
N LEU A 152 -18.62 -3.94 -4.98
CA LEU A 152 -17.70 -3.08 -4.23
C LEU A 152 -16.69 -2.44 -5.19
N GLY A 153 -16.74 -1.11 -5.34
CA GLY A 153 -15.71 -0.35 -6.05
C GLY A 153 -14.43 -0.23 -5.23
N ALA A 154 -13.35 -0.87 -5.69
CA ALA A 154 -12.01 -0.85 -5.09
C ALA A 154 -10.91 -0.58 -6.16
N ASP A 155 -11.30 0.13 -7.21
CA ASP A 155 -10.54 0.42 -8.43
C ASP A 155 -9.65 1.68 -8.36
N GLY A 156 -9.62 2.34 -7.19
CA GLY A 156 -8.56 3.28 -6.80
C GLY A 156 -8.82 4.76 -7.13
N GLU A 157 -7.74 5.53 -7.28
CA GLU A 157 -7.77 6.99 -7.48
C GLU A 157 -8.64 7.40 -8.70
N ARG A 158 -8.47 6.68 -9.81
CA ARG A 158 -9.17 6.82 -11.10
C ARG A 158 -10.39 5.89 -11.17
N SER A 159 -11.14 5.80 -10.08
CA SER A 159 -12.29 4.91 -9.97
C SER A 159 -13.33 5.17 -11.06
N ARG A 160 -13.51 4.17 -11.93
CA ARG A 160 -14.58 4.12 -12.92
C ARG A 160 -15.91 3.80 -12.23
N CYS A 161 -15.90 3.00 -11.16
CA CYS A 161 -17.08 2.78 -10.31
C CYS A 161 -17.64 4.11 -9.79
N ARG A 162 -16.77 5.03 -9.32
CA ARG A 162 -17.14 6.38 -8.86
C ARG A 162 -17.73 7.21 -10.00
N GLY A 163 -17.12 7.21 -11.18
CA GLY A 163 -17.62 7.95 -12.34
C GLY A 163 -19.00 7.47 -12.82
N ILE A 164 -19.23 6.14 -12.85
CA ILE A 164 -20.53 5.55 -13.19
C ILE A 164 -21.59 5.92 -12.13
N LEU A 165 -21.26 5.79 -10.83
CA LEU A 165 -22.16 6.13 -9.72
C LEU A 165 -22.56 7.61 -9.70
N LEU A 166 -21.67 8.52 -10.10
CA LEU A 166 -21.91 9.96 -10.16
C LEU A 166 -22.55 10.42 -11.49
N GLY A 167 -22.67 9.55 -12.49
CA GLY A 167 -23.14 9.90 -13.84
C GLY A 167 -22.23 10.87 -14.60
N ARG A 168 -20.99 11.10 -14.13
CA ARG A 168 -20.02 12.05 -14.68
C ARG A 168 -18.59 11.65 -14.30
N GLU A 169 -17.60 12.10 -15.06
CA GLU A 169 -16.20 11.95 -14.65
C GLU A 169 -15.88 12.75 -13.38
N ASP A 170 -15.04 12.15 -12.53
CA ASP A 170 -14.57 12.72 -11.26
C ASP A 170 -13.07 12.43 -11.11
N PRO A 171 -12.20 13.07 -11.93
CA PRO A 171 -10.77 12.80 -11.96
C PRO A 171 -10.08 13.33 -10.69
N PRO A 172 -8.99 12.69 -10.21
CA PRO A 172 -8.26 13.18 -9.05
C PRO A 172 -7.57 14.51 -9.35
N HIS A 173 -7.68 15.46 -8.43
CA HIS A 173 -6.96 16.72 -8.48
C HIS A 173 -5.54 16.58 -7.91
N SER A 174 -4.59 17.37 -8.42
CA SER A 174 -3.24 17.41 -7.85
C SER A 174 -3.26 18.10 -6.48
N PRO A 175 -2.71 17.50 -5.41
CA PRO A 175 -2.59 18.16 -4.12
C PRO A 175 -1.53 19.29 -4.13
N GLY A 176 -0.68 19.33 -5.16
CA GLY A 176 0.49 20.21 -5.23
C GLY A 176 1.77 19.60 -4.66
N ASP A 177 1.74 18.36 -4.17
CA ASP A 177 2.91 17.59 -3.74
C ASP A 177 3.34 16.58 -4.81
N VAL A 178 4.65 16.48 -5.03
CA VAL A 178 5.30 15.48 -5.88
C VAL A 178 6.02 14.45 -5.01
N VAL A 179 5.93 13.17 -5.40
CA VAL A 179 6.52 12.05 -4.65
C VAL A 179 7.56 11.32 -5.52
N TYR A 180 8.83 11.62 -5.30
CA TYR A 180 9.94 10.89 -5.89
C TYR A 180 10.22 9.61 -5.10
N ARG A 181 10.61 8.53 -5.78
CA ARG A 181 11.02 7.27 -5.14
C ARG A 181 12.30 6.73 -5.75
N VAL A 182 13.23 6.38 -4.89
CA VAL A 182 14.52 5.78 -5.26
C VAL A 182 14.69 4.48 -4.47
N SER A 183 15.17 3.43 -5.12
CA SER A 183 15.47 2.14 -4.48
C SER A 183 16.90 1.73 -4.85
N VAL A 184 17.79 1.74 -3.86
CA VAL A 184 19.23 1.53 -4.04
C VAL A 184 19.63 0.19 -3.40
N PRO A 185 20.15 -0.79 -4.17
CA PRO A 185 20.76 -1.97 -3.60
C PRO A 185 21.92 -1.57 -2.68
N THR A 186 21.93 -2.02 -1.43
CA THR A 186 22.91 -1.61 -0.41
C THR A 186 24.36 -1.97 -0.76
N LYS A 187 24.57 -2.92 -1.68
CA LYS A 187 25.87 -3.23 -2.29
C LYS A 187 26.43 -2.13 -3.21
N ASN A 188 25.59 -1.17 -3.62
CA ASN A 188 25.98 0.00 -4.41
C ASN A 188 26.26 1.23 -3.52
N ILE A 189 26.04 1.13 -2.21
CA ILE A 189 26.38 2.18 -1.24
C ILE A 189 27.84 1.92 -0.81
N ALA A 190 28.71 2.90 -0.99
CA ALA A 190 30.13 2.76 -0.64
C ALA A 190 30.33 2.60 0.87
N ASP A 191 31.35 1.82 1.27
CA ASP A 191 31.79 1.71 2.65
C ASP A 191 32.17 3.10 3.19
N GLY A 192 31.64 3.46 4.37
CA GLY A 192 31.87 4.77 4.98
C GLY A 192 30.99 5.91 4.45
N HIS A 193 30.12 5.68 3.46
CA HIS A 193 29.10 6.66 3.08
C HIS A 193 28.17 6.99 4.27
N PRO A 194 27.74 8.23 4.53
CA PRO A 194 26.92 8.55 5.70
C PRO A 194 25.59 7.76 5.79
N ALA A 195 24.99 7.42 4.66
CA ALA A 195 23.81 6.55 4.58
C ALA A 195 24.06 5.10 5.06
N TRP A 196 25.31 4.69 5.33
CA TRP A 196 25.66 3.35 5.81
C TRP A 196 25.14 3.07 7.22
N ASP A 197 24.94 4.07 8.08
CA ASP A 197 24.31 3.86 9.39
C ASP A 197 22.83 3.47 9.28
N LEU A 198 22.16 3.79 8.16
CA LEU A 198 20.81 3.29 7.85
C LEU A 198 20.79 1.78 7.58
N LYS A 199 21.96 1.16 7.36
CA LYS A 199 22.16 -0.30 7.23
C LYS A 199 22.34 -0.99 8.59
N ARG A 200 22.71 -0.25 9.64
CA ARG A 200 23.05 -0.78 10.98
C ARG A 200 21.90 -0.78 11.98
N ARG A 201 20.83 -0.03 11.72
CA ARG A 201 19.61 0.01 12.53
C ARG A 201 18.42 -0.15 11.60
N SER A 202 17.58 -1.15 11.83
CA SER A 202 16.39 -1.40 11.00
C SER A 202 15.35 -0.30 11.26
N SER A 203 15.53 0.87 10.66
CA SER A 203 14.89 2.10 11.14
C SER A 203 14.24 2.88 10.00
N VAL A 204 13.02 3.37 10.24
CA VAL A 204 12.36 4.30 9.31
C VAL A 204 12.80 5.71 9.67
N ASN A 205 13.62 6.32 8.80
CA ASN A 205 14.22 7.63 9.03
C ASN A 205 13.40 8.69 8.27
N PHE A 206 12.76 9.59 9.02
CA PHE A 206 11.92 10.68 8.55
C PHE A 206 12.70 11.99 8.58
N TRP A 207 13.24 12.41 7.44
CA TRP A 207 14.01 13.62 7.26
C TRP A 207 13.08 14.80 6.98
N MET A 208 13.13 15.83 7.83
CA MET A 208 12.29 17.04 7.72
C MET A 208 13.12 18.22 7.23
N GLY A 209 12.74 18.84 6.11
CA GLY A 209 13.52 19.91 5.48
C GLY A 209 12.69 21.01 4.81
N PRO A 210 13.35 22.04 4.26
CA PRO A 210 12.67 23.08 3.49
C PRO A 210 11.97 22.48 2.25
N GLY A 211 10.69 22.82 2.08
CA GLY A 211 9.88 22.41 0.92
C GLY A 211 9.39 20.96 0.91
N GLY A 212 9.74 20.13 1.89
CA GLY A 212 9.35 18.72 1.86
C GLY A 212 9.87 17.84 3.00
N HIS A 213 9.62 16.54 2.89
CA HIS A 213 10.16 15.53 3.80
C HIS A 213 10.57 14.27 3.03
N ALA A 214 11.63 13.58 3.48
CA ALA A 214 12.06 12.31 2.92
C ALA A 214 11.92 11.17 3.94
N VAL A 215 11.53 9.99 3.48
CA VAL A 215 11.37 8.78 4.31
C VAL A 215 12.28 7.69 3.75
N SER A 216 13.24 7.22 4.54
CA SER A 216 14.18 6.17 4.14
C SER A 216 14.18 4.97 5.09
N TYR A 217 14.21 3.76 4.52
CA TYR A 217 14.13 2.49 5.24
C TYR A 217 14.65 1.33 4.38
N LEU A 218 15.09 0.24 5.01
CA LEU A 218 15.42 -1.00 4.30
C LEU A 218 14.16 -1.79 3.91
N ILE A 219 14.21 -2.41 2.73
CA ILE A 219 13.27 -3.42 2.24
C ILE A 219 14.10 -4.68 1.93
N GLN A 220 13.58 -5.86 2.26
CA GLN A 220 14.26 -7.17 2.07
C GLN A 220 15.65 -7.28 2.74
N HIS A 221 15.99 -6.34 3.63
CA HIS A 221 17.28 -6.17 4.32
C HIS A 221 18.47 -5.74 3.44
N ASP A 222 18.35 -5.77 2.10
CA ASP A 222 19.44 -5.43 1.18
C ASP A 222 19.14 -4.26 0.23
N ILE A 223 17.91 -3.71 0.19
CA ILE A 223 17.55 -2.54 -0.62
C ILE A 223 17.22 -1.36 0.31
N LEU A 224 17.96 -0.25 0.18
CA LEU A 224 17.58 1.03 0.78
C LEU A 224 16.54 1.71 -0.11
N ASN A 225 15.30 1.84 0.39
CA ASN A 225 14.26 2.59 -0.28
C ASN A 225 14.14 3.99 0.33
N MET A 226 14.15 5.02 -0.53
CA MET A 226 13.92 6.42 -0.18
C MET A 226 12.68 6.95 -0.91
N VAL A 227 11.88 7.74 -0.22
CA VAL A 227 10.71 8.46 -0.77
C VAL A 227 10.84 9.93 -0.38
N LEU A 228 11.00 10.83 -1.34
CA LEU A 228 10.96 12.28 -1.11
C LEU A 228 9.58 12.80 -1.50
N VAL A 229 8.91 13.47 -0.58
CA VAL A 229 7.70 14.26 -0.83
C VAL A 229 8.11 15.73 -0.83
N TYR A 230 7.83 16.44 -1.92
CA TYR A 230 8.19 17.85 -2.08
C TYR A 230 7.00 18.65 -2.62
N THR A 231 6.72 19.81 -2.02
CA THR A 231 5.58 20.66 -2.41
C THR A 231 5.98 21.61 -3.55
N GLU A 232 5.32 21.45 -4.70
CA GLU A 232 5.44 22.35 -5.86
C GLU A 232 4.27 23.35 -5.98
N GLY A 233 3.17 23.09 -5.28
CA GLY A 233 2.00 23.97 -5.20
C GLY A 233 0.81 23.51 -6.07
N ALA A 234 -0.39 23.89 -5.64
CA ALA A 234 -1.63 23.54 -6.31
C ALA A 234 -1.69 24.19 -7.71
N GLY A 235 -1.61 23.34 -8.74
CA GLY A 235 -1.46 23.75 -10.14
C GLY A 235 -0.50 22.84 -10.93
N GLY A 236 0.39 22.12 -10.23
CA GLY A 236 1.23 21.08 -10.84
C GLY A 236 0.42 19.98 -11.54
N LYS A 237 0.95 19.48 -12.66
CA LYS A 237 0.31 18.47 -13.52
C LYS A 237 -0.04 17.21 -12.72
N VAL A 238 -1.27 16.72 -12.86
CA VAL A 238 -1.68 15.43 -12.26
C VAL A 238 -0.84 14.31 -12.90
N MET A 239 0.02 13.69 -12.10
CA MET A 239 0.83 12.54 -12.49
C MET A 239 0.14 11.24 -12.10
N TYR A 240 0.21 10.25 -13.00
CA TYR A 240 -0.43 8.96 -12.84
C TYR A 240 0.60 7.84 -12.86
N GLY A 241 0.61 7.02 -11.80
CA GLY A 241 1.52 5.89 -11.65
C GLY A 241 3.01 6.29 -11.53
N PRO A 242 3.93 5.31 -11.50
CA PRO A 242 5.36 5.58 -11.52
C PRO A 242 5.78 6.13 -12.89
N GLN A 243 6.39 7.31 -12.89
CA GLN A 243 7.00 7.93 -14.08
C GLN A 243 8.50 8.06 -13.83
N ARG A 244 9.31 8.10 -14.89
CA ARG A 244 10.76 8.33 -14.76
C ARG A 244 10.99 9.80 -14.48
N ALA A 245 11.24 10.14 -13.22
CA ALA A 245 11.69 11.47 -12.82
C ALA A 245 13.08 11.79 -13.40
N ASP A 246 13.38 13.07 -13.57
CA ASP A 246 14.73 13.54 -13.84
C ASP A 246 15.56 13.54 -12.55
N LEU A 247 16.82 13.12 -12.66
CA LEU A 247 17.77 13.07 -11.56
C LEU A 247 18.34 14.45 -11.24
N GLU A 248 18.44 15.35 -12.22
CA GLU A 248 18.88 16.73 -11.99
C GLU A 248 17.78 17.53 -11.28
N GLU A 249 16.53 17.36 -11.72
CA GLU A 249 15.35 17.89 -11.04
C GLU A 249 15.27 17.41 -9.58
N PHE A 250 15.35 16.09 -9.34
CA PHE A 250 15.36 15.52 -7.98
C PHE A 250 16.46 16.10 -7.10
N ARG A 251 17.70 16.16 -7.62
CA ARG A 251 18.85 16.75 -6.91
C ARG A 251 18.63 18.23 -6.60
N SER A 252 18.00 19.00 -7.49
CA SER A 252 17.72 20.42 -7.26
C SER A 252 16.84 20.66 -6.03
N LYS A 253 15.88 19.76 -5.73
CA LYS A 253 14.99 19.86 -4.56
C LYS A 253 15.73 19.69 -3.22
N ILE A 254 16.78 18.86 -3.22
CA ILE A 254 17.54 18.46 -2.02
C ILE A 254 18.94 19.09 -1.95
N ALA A 255 19.32 19.95 -2.90
CA ALA A 255 20.64 20.59 -2.96
C ALA A 255 21.01 21.46 -1.74
N ASN A 256 20.01 21.83 -0.92
CA ASN A 256 20.18 22.57 0.33
C ASN A 256 20.03 21.68 1.60
N TRP A 257 19.97 20.36 1.42
CA TRP A 257 19.90 19.36 2.48
C TRP A 257 21.28 18.69 2.68
N ASP A 258 21.48 18.00 3.79
CA ASP A 258 22.79 17.40 4.12
C ASP A 258 23.21 16.30 3.14
N SER A 259 24.53 16.11 3.01
CA SER A 259 25.23 14.99 2.38
C SER A 259 24.72 13.58 2.71
N VAL A 260 24.04 13.39 3.86
CA VAL A 260 23.41 12.10 4.22
C VAL A 260 22.10 11.86 3.45
N SER A 261 21.50 12.91 2.88
CA SER A 261 20.18 12.92 2.24
C SER A 261 20.19 13.29 0.75
N SER A 262 21.32 13.77 0.22
CA SER A 262 21.54 14.19 -1.18
C SER A 262 22.13 13.09 -2.08
#